data_AF-A0A8S3DWI3-F1
#
_entry.id   AF-A0A8S3DWI3-F1
#
_cell.length_a   1.000
_cell.length_b   1.000
_cell.length_c   1.000
_cell.angle_alpha   90.00
_cell.angle_beta   90.00
_cell.angle_gamma   90.00
#
_symmetry.space_group_name_H-M   'P 1'
#
loop_
_entity.id
_entity.type
_entity.pdbx_description
1 polymer ?
#
loop_
_entity_poly.entity_id
_entity_poly.type
_entity_poly.pdbx_seq_one_letter_code
_entity_poly.pdbx_strand_id
1 'polypeptide(L)'
;MKNFTTPSEKYRQQGNEIFAILKEQEHAAFVVRQGRFTDVLKYYNQALNASMNDDERASAHKNLGALYTYQITRTNIESANKNDYNYNLKECITSYGYAFQFGKNYLAYPL
;
A
#
# COMPACT_ATOMS: atom_id res chain seq x y z
N MET A 1 15.65 15.28 -13.97
CA MET A 1 14.36 14.55 -13.90
C MET A 1 14.66 13.15 -13.38
N LYS A 2 13.90 12.61 -12.41
CA LYS A 2 14.02 11.18 -12.08
C LYS A 2 13.57 10.39 -13.30
N ASN A 3 14.44 9.58 -13.86
CA ASN A 3 14.11 8.71 -14.99
C ASN A 3 13.37 7.49 -14.45
N PHE A 4 12.05 7.50 -14.57
CA PHE A 4 11.23 6.33 -14.29
C PHE A 4 11.41 5.32 -15.41
N THR A 5 11.64 4.06 -15.06
CA THR A 5 11.82 3.00 -16.05
C THR A 5 10.47 2.49 -16.56
N THR A 6 9.41 2.53 -15.73
CA THR A 6 8.06 2.10 -16.11
C THR A 6 6.95 2.98 -15.53
N PRO A 7 5.73 2.95 -16.12
CA PRO A 7 4.57 3.64 -15.55
C PRO A 7 4.20 3.13 -14.14
N SER A 8 4.35 1.82 -13.89
CA SER A 8 4.12 1.24 -12.55
C SER A 8 5.06 1.82 -11.50
N GLU A 9 6.36 1.92 -11.83
CA GLU A 9 7.35 2.55 -10.95
C GLU A 9 7.01 4.02 -10.65
N LYS A 10 6.62 4.79 -11.66
CA LYS A 10 6.22 6.19 -11.49
C LYS A 10 5.07 6.32 -10.49
N TYR A 11 4.01 5.54 -10.66
CA TYR A 11 2.87 5.58 -9.76
C TYR A 11 3.21 5.10 -8.35
N ARG A 12 4.05 4.07 -8.18
CA ARG A 12 4.54 3.65 -6.86
C ARG A 12 5.33 4.77 -6.18
N GLN A 13 6.17 5.49 -6.91
CA GLN A 13 6.94 6.59 -6.31
C GLN A 13 6.02 7.74 -5.88
N GLN A 14 5.04 8.12 -6.70
CA GLN A 14 4.05 9.14 -6.33
C GLN A 14 3.24 8.72 -5.10
N GLY A 15 2.82 7.45 -5.03
CA GLY A 15 2.18 6.90 -3.83
C GLY A 15 3.09 6.93 -2.60
N ASN A 16 4.38 6.56 -2.75
CA ASN A 16 5.35 6.60 -1.65
C ASN A 16 5.59 8.01 -1.10
N GLU A 17 5.64 9.02 -1.98
CA GLU A 17 5.81 10.44 -1.60
C GLU A 17 4.62 10.91 -0.75
N ILE A 18 3.40 10.63 -1.17
CA ILE A 18 2.20 10.98 -0.39
C ILE A 18 2.11 10.14 0.88
N PHE A 19 2.54 8.88 0.83
CA PHE A 19 2.55 8.02 2.02
C PHE A 19 3.54 8.49 3.07
N ALA A 20 4.68 9.06 2.67
CA ALA A 20 5.59 9.72 3.60
C ALA A 20 4.90 10.89 4.31
N ILE A 21 4.21 11.76 3.55
CA ILE A 21 3.44 12.89 4.10
C ILE A 21 2.34 12.40 5.05
N LEU A 22 1.60 11.34 4.68
CA LEU A 22 0.57 10.76 5.55
C LEU A 22 1.15 10.29 6.89
N LYS A 23 2.34 9.70 6.88
CA LYS A 23 3.03 9.26 8.11
C LYS A 23 3.49 10.43 8.97
N GLU A 24 3.97 11.52 8.36
CA GLU A 24 4.39 12.74 9.06
C GLU A 24 3.21 13.55 9.63
N GLN A 25 2.05 13.47 8.98
CA GLN A 25 0.82 14.16 9.39
C GLN A 25 -0.03 13.36 10.39
N GLU A 26 0.61 12.59 11.25
CA GLU A 26 -0.02 11.78 12.30
C GLU A 26 -1.06 12.56 13.11
N HIS A 27 -0.77 13.82 13.45
CA HIS A 27 -1.64 14.66 14.27
C HIS A 27 -2.65 15.49 13.48
N ALA A 28 -2.72 15.35 12.15
CA ALA A 28 -3.72 16.07 11.36
C ALA A 28 -5.15 15.66 11.74
N ALA A 29 -6.16 16.39 11.29
CA ALA A 29 -7.54 15.95 11.48
C ALA A 29 -7.78 14.61 10.76
N PHE A 30 -8.64 13.76 11.32
CA PHE A 30 -8.98 12.44 10.75
C PHE A 30 -9.35 12.53 9.26
N VAL A 31 -10.17 13.50 8.87
CA VAL A 31 -10.61 13.70 7.47
C VAL A 31 -9.43 13.97 6.53
N VAL A 32 -8.42 14.72 6.99
CA VAL A 32 -7.21 15.00 6.19
C VAL A 32 -6.41 13.71 5.99
N ARG A 33 -6.22 12.93 7.06
CA ARG A 33 -5.56 11.62 6.96
C ARG A 33 -6.30 10.66 6.03
N GLN A 34 -7.63 10.61 6.12
CA GLN A 34 -8.45 9.75 5.24
C GLN A 34 -8.34 10.17 3.77
N GLY A 35 -8.40 11.46 3.47
CA GLY A 35 -8.18 11.96 2.11
C GLY A 35 -6.80 11.55 1.56
N ARG A 36 -5.76 11.67 2.38
CA ARG A 36 -4.40 11.25 2.01
C ARG A 36 -4.28 9.74 1.85
N PHE A 37 -4.93 8.95 2.71
CA PHE A 37 -5.00 7.50 2.56
C PHE A 37 -5.63 7.13 1.20
N THR A 38 -6.75 7.77 0.83
CA THR A 38 -7.40 7.59 -0.48
C THR A 38 -6.47 7.96 -1.63
N ASP A 39 -5.72 9.07 -1.51
CA ASP A 39 -4.73 9.48 -2.53
C ASP A 39 -3.64 8.41 -2.72
N VAL A 40 -3.05 7.90 -1.63
CA VAL A 40 -2.02 6.85 -1.72
C VAL A 40 -2.59 5.57 -2.35
N LEU A 41 -3.78 5.16 -1.90
CA LEU A 41 -4.46 3.97 -2.41
C LEU A 41 -4.71 4.08 -3.92
N LYS A 42 -5.15 5.25 -4.40
CA LYS A 42 -5.33 5.52 -5.83
C LYS A 42 -4.04 5.29 -6.61
N TYR A 43 -2.92 5.86 -6.17
CA TYR A 43 -1.64 5.71 -6.88
C TYR A 43 -1.13 4.28 -6.87
N TYR A 44 -1.24 3.55 -5.77
CA TYR A 44 -0.82 2.14 -5.74
C TYR A 44 -1.72 1.24 -6.60
N ASN A 45 -3.02 1.51 -6.69
CA ASN A 45 -3.90 0.82 -7.63
C ASN A 45 -3.57 1.16 -9.09
N GLN A 46 -3.22 2.41 -9.40
CA GLN A 46 -2.73 2.78 -10.73
C GLN A 46 -1.40 2.08 -11.06
N ALA A 47 -0.50 1.94 -10.08
CA ALA A 47 0.73 1.17 -10.25
C ALA A 47 0.44 -0.29 -10.57
N LEU A 48 -0.46 -0.94 -9.82
CA LEU A 48 -0.85 -2.32 -10.03
C LEU A 48 -1.45 -2.53 -11.43
N ASN A 49 -2.35 -1.64 -11.86
CA ASN A 49 -2.96 -1.68 -13.19
C ASN A 49 -1.95 -1.45 -14.32
N ALA A 50 -0.86 -0.73 -14.04
CA ALA A 50 0.18 -0.42 -15.00
C ALA A 50 1.37 -1.41 -14.96
N SER A 51 1.34 -2.41 -14.08
CA SER A 51 2.41 -3.39 -13.94
C SER A 51 2.47 -4.33 -15.15
N MET A 52 3.64 -4.44 -15.76
CA MET A 52 3.88 -5.23 -16.97
C MET A 52 4.50 -6.60 -16.67
N ASN A 53 4.99 -6.81 -15.45
CA ASN A 53 5.57 -8.06 -14.99
C ASN A 53 5.25 -8.34 -13.52
N ASP A 54 5.57 -9.54 -13.07
CA ASP A 54 5.24 -9.99 -11.72
C ASP A 54 6.08 -9.28 -10.63
N ASP A 55 7.32 -8.89 -10.91
CA ASP A 55 8.14 -8.11 -9.98
C ASP A 55 7.51 -6.74 -9.67
N GLU A 56 6.91 -6.10 -10.68
CA GLU A 56 6.17 -4.84 -10.54
C GLU A 56 4.85 -5.03 -9.80
N ARG A 57 4.09 -6.10 -10.11
CA ARG A 57 2.87 -6.45 -9.36
C ARG A 57 3.18 -6.70 -7.90
N ALA A 58 4.23 -7.48 -7.62
CA ALA A 58 4.69 -7.76 -6.28
C ALA A 58 5.04 -6.48 -5.52
N SER A 59 5.77 -5.58 -6.18
CA SER A 59 6.14 -4.27 -5.60
C SER A 59 4.91 -3.40 -5.30
N ALA A 60 3.92 -3.35 -6.20
CA ALA A 60 2.69 -2.60 -5.98
C ALA A 60 1.86 -3.19 -4.82
N HIS A 61 1.74 -4.52 -4.77
CA HIS A 61 1.04 -5.23 -3.69
C HIS A 61 1.72 -5.07 -2.33
N LYS A 62 3.06 -5.10 -2.28
CA LYS A 62 3.81 -4.80 -1.04
C LYS A 62 3.49 -3.41 -0.51
N ASN A 63 3.41 -2.42 -1.40
CA ASN A 63 3.07 -1.05 -1.05
C ASN A 63 1.62 -0.91 -0.54
N LEU A 64 0.66 -1.59 -1.16
CA LEU A 64 -0.72 -1.68 -0.68
C LEU A 64 -0.78 -2.33 0.71
N GLY A 65 -0.09 -3.45 0.92
CA GLY A 65 -0.02 -4.12 2.22
C GLY A 65 0.51 -3.21 3.32
N ALA A 66 1.57 -2.44 3.03
CA ALA A 66 2.11 -1.46 3.97
C ALA A 66 1.13 -0.32 4.30
N LEU A 67 0.39 0.18 3.30
CA LEU A 67 -0.64 1.20 3.49
C LEU A 67 -1.79 0.69 4.37
N TYR A 68 -2.30 -0.52 4.09
CA TYR A 68 -3.37 -1.11 4.90
C TYR A 68 -2.90 -1.45 6.31
N THR A 69 -1.65 -1.91 6.49
CA THR A 69 -1.03 -2.10 7.80
C THR A 69 -1.06 -0.79 8.60
N TYR A 70 -0.63 0.31 7.98
CA TYR A 70 -0.67 1.63 8.60
C TYR A 70 -2.11 2.01 9.02
N GLN A 71 -3.09 1.82 8.15
CA GLN A 71 -4.47 2.14 8.46
C GLN A 71 -5.05 1.28 9.60
N ILE A 72 -4.73 -0.01 9.65
CA ILE A 72 -5.11 -0.90 10.75
C ILE A 72 -4.58 -0.37 12.08
N THR A 73 -3.29 -0.05 12.15
CA THR A 73 -2.68 0.47 13.38
C THR A 73 -3.34 1.76 13.85
N ARG A 74 -3.81 2.60 12.92
CA ARG A 74 -4.54 3.84 13.22
C ARG A 74 -5.97 3.59 13.68
N THR A 75 -6.73 2.76 12.96
CA THR A 75 -8.13 2.46 13.30
C THR A 75 -8.23 1.79 14.67
N ASN A 76 -7.22 1.00 15.06
CA ASN A 76 -7.07 0.43 16.41
C ASN A 76 -6.88 1.47 17.52
N ILE A 77 -6.25 2.61 17.21
CA ILE A 77 -6.01 3.70 18.16
C ILE A 77 -7.20 4.68 18.19
N GLU A 78 -7.89 4.86 17.06
CA GLU A 78 -8.84 5.96 16.87
C GLU A 78 -10.33 5.55 16.90
N SER A 79 -10.70 4.25 16.85
CA SER A 79 -12.12 3.88 16.76
C SER A 79 -12.51 2.54 17.39
N ALA A 80 -13.77 2.47 17.83
CA ALA A 80 -14.50 1.24 18.16
C ALA A 80 -15.15 0.57 16.93
N ASN A 81 -14.86 1.05 15.70
CA ASN A 81 -15.56 0.61 14.48
C ASN A 81 -14.88 -0.61 13.85
N LYS A 82 -15.30 -1.80 14.28
CA LYS A 82 -14.77 -3.10 13.87
C LYS A 82 -14.83 -3.37 12.35
N ASN A 83 -15.72 -2.70 11.62
CA ASN A 83 -15.91 -2.95 10.19
C ASN A 83 -14.72 -2.45 9.36
N ASP A 84 -14.24 -1.23 9.63
CA ASP A 84 -13.10 -0.66 8.91
C ASP A 84 -11.81 -1.42 9.25
N TYR A 85 -11.66 -1.86 10.51
CA TYR A 85 -10.55 -2.72 10.91
C TYR A 85 -10.52 -4.03 10.11
N ASN A 86 -11.65 -4.75 10.08
CA ASN A 86 -11.74 -6.04 9.39
C ASN A 86 -11.49 -5.91 7.89
N TYR A 87 -12.02 -4.86 7.25
CA TYR A 87 -11.76 -4.57 5.85
C TYR A 87 -10.27 -4.36 5.60
N ASN A 88 -9.64 -3.43 6.33
CA ASN A 88 -8.22 -3.13 6.14
C ASN A 88 -7.32 -4.34 6.44
N LEU A 89 -7.67 -5.15 7.45
CA LEU A 89 -6.96 -6.40 7.77
C LEU A 89 -7.02 -7.41 6.62
N LYS A 90 -8.21 -7.62 6.05
CA LYS A 90 -8.37 -8.48 4.88
C LYS A 90 -7.51 -7.99 3.71
N GLU A 91 -7.62 -6.71 3.36
CA GLU A 91 -6.88 -6.14 2.23
C GLU A 91 -5.36 -6.18 2.45
N CYS A 92 -4.90 -6.00 3.69
CA CYS A 92 -3.50 -6.16 4.08
C CYS A 92 -3.00 -7.60 3.83
N ILE A 93 -3.73 -8.60 4.35
CA ILE A 93 -3.38 -10.02 4.19
C ILE A 93 -3.37 -10.41 2.71
N THR A 94 -4.41 -10.03 1.97
CA THR A 94 -4.53 -10.29 0.53
C THR A 94 -3.38 -9.63 -0.23
N SER A 95 -3.06 -8.37 0.06
CA SER A 95 -1.99 -7.65 -0.61
C SER A 95 -0.63 -8.29 -0.36
N TYR A 96 -0.29 -8.64 0.88
CA TYR A 96 0.96 -9.35 1.12
C TYR A 96 0.98 -10.74 0.50
N GLY A 97 -0.14 -11.48 0.53
CA GLY A 97 -0.27 -12.76 -0.16
C GLY A 97 0.05 -12.66 -1.65
N TYR A 98 -0.50 -11.64 -2.33
CA TYR A 98 -0.15 -11.38 -3.74
C TYR A 98 1.29 -10.91 -3.92
N ALA A 99 1.82 -10.08 -3.02
CA ALA A 99 3.22 -9.69 -3.07
C ALA A 99 4.16 -10.91 -3.01
N PHE A 100 3.84 -11.88 -2.15
CA PHE A 100 4.56 -13.14 -2.06
C PHE A 100 4.36 -14.04 -3.28
N GLN A 101 3.14 -14.12 -3.81
CA GLN A 101 2.84 -14.94 -4.99
C GLN A 101 3.58 -14.45 -6.24
N PHE A 102 3.62 -13.14 -6.46
CA PHE A 102 4.22 -12.54 -7.66
C PHE A 102 5.72 -12.26 -7.51
N GLY A 103 6.22 -12.11 -6.28
CA GLY A 103 7.66 -12.00 -6.05
C GLY A 103 8.35 -13.32 -6.41
N LYS A 104 9.33 -13.29 -7.30
CA LYS A 104 10.08 -14.47 -7.77
C LYS A 104 10.37 -15.49 -6.65
N ASN A 105 9.76 -16.67 -6.76
CA ASN A 105 10.22 -17.96 -6.22
C ASN A 105 10.55 -18.04 -4.71
N TYR A 106 9.56 -18.34 -3.86
CA TYR A 106 9.78 -18.73 -2.46
C TYR A 106 9.81 -20.24 -2.18
N LEU A 107 9.91 -21.11 -3.21
CA LEU A 107 10.25 -22.53 -2.97
C LEU A 107 11.73 -22.76 -2.65
N ALA A 108 12.52 -21.71 -2.43
CA ALA A 108 13.97 -21.83 -2.30
C ALA A 108 14.57 -21.37 -0.97
N TYR A 109 13.80 -21.06 0.09
CA TYR A 109 14.38 -20.95 1.43
C TYR A 109 13.41 -21.42 2.53
N PRO A 110 13.83 -22.40 3.36
CA PRO A 110 13.05 -22.86 4.50
C PRO A 110 13.02 -21.81 5.63
N LEU A 111 11.96 -21.94 6.43
CA LEU A 111 11.55 -21.14 7.59
C LEU A 111 12.67 -20.73 8.54
#